data_AF-A0A445EQ26-F1
#
_entry.id   AF-A0A445EQ26-F1
#
_cell.length_a   1.000
_cell.length_b   1.000
_cell.length_c   1.000
_cell.angle_alpha   90.00
_cell.angle_beta   90.00
_cell.angle_gamma   90.00
#
_symmetry.space_group_name_H-M   'P 1'
#
loop_
_entity.id
_entity.type
_entity.pdbx_description
1 polymer ?
#
loop_
_entity_poly.entity_id
_entity_poly.type
_entity_poly.pdbx_seq_one_letter_code
_entity_poly.pdbx_strand_id
1 'polypeptide(L)'
;MSLKRRPEDAKHKSDTSTPDDKRPRHPPFANVVCELMRIQSVKHLLEPILEPLIRRVVKEEVELALRKHLTSLKQTGGKEMHTSELRSLQLQFENNISLPVFTGARIEGEDGSNLRVVLVDVSTGKVVSSGPESLAKVEIVVLEGDFEDESEIWMPEEFKSNIVREREGKKPLLTGDVAVYLKDGTGMVGEISFTDNSSWTRSRRFRLGAKVVDNFDGVRIREAKTESFIVRDHRGELYKKHHPPNLFDEVWRLEKIGKDGAFHKRLSREKIYSVKDFLTLLNLDPAKLRSVRITRAVF
;
A
#
# COMPACT_ATOMS: atom_id res chain seq x y z
N MET A 1 30.55 44.64 -57.89
CA MET A 1 30.94 45.96 -58.43
C MET A 1 30.70 47.00 -57.34
N SER A 2 31.63 47.95 -57.13
CA SER A 2 31.45 49.17 -56.32
C SER A 2 31.23 48.98 -54.80
N LEU A 3 31.69 49.85 -53.88
CA LEU A 3 32.51 51.07 -53.97
C LEU A 3 33.41 51.18 -52.71
N LYS A 4 34.55 51.88 -52.77
CA LYS A 4 35.45 52.14 -51.62
C LYS A 4 36.36 53.36 -51.82
N ARG A 5 36.24 54.39 -50.96
CA ARG A 5 37.17 55.50 -50.56
C ARG A 5 36.36 56.41 -49.59
N ARG A 6 36.81 56.81 -48.38
CA ARG A 6 37.96 57.68 -47.95
C ARG A 6 37.73 59.18 -48.23
N PRO A 7 38.26 60.18 -47.47
CA PRO A 7 39.51 60.26 -46.64
C PRO A 7 39.30 60.28 -45.09
N GLU A 8 40.25 60.30 -44.13
CA GLU A 8 41.62 60.88 -43.87
C GLU A 8 41.64 62.30 -43.24
N ASP A 9 42.64 62.76 -42.46
CA ASP A 9 43.90 62.14 -41.95
C ASP A 9 43.90 61.96 -40.38
N ALA A 10 44.73 62.50 -39.45
CA ALA A 10 45.89 63.42 -39.42
C ALA A 10 46.84 63.17 -38.19
N LYS A 11 48.04 63.78 -38.17
CA LYS A 11 49.13 63.57 -37.16
C LYS A 11 49.15 64.56 -35.97
N HIS A 12 49.73 64.13 -34.82
CA HIS A 12 50.75 64.90 -34.06
C HIS A 12 51.63 64.01 -33.12
N LYS A 13 52.55 64.63 -32.35
CA LYS A 13 53.72 64.09 -31.61
C LYS A 13 53.40 63.51 -30.20
N SER A 14 54.10 62.50 -29.64
CA SER A 14 55.38 62.50 -28.85
C SER A 14 55.34 63.34 -27.55
N ASP A 15 55.85 62.95 -26.36
CA ASP A 15 56.85 61.94 -25.95
C ASP A 15 56.62 61.33 -24.52
N THR A 16 57.44 60.33 -24.12
CA THR A 16 58.02 60.09 -22.74
C THR A 16 57.80 58.69 -22.06
N SER A 17 58.82 57.82 -22.19
CA SER A 17 59.35 56.76 -21.28
C SER A 17 58.52 55.99 -20.22
N THR A 18 58.29 54.69 -20.50
CA THR A 18 58.62 53.44 -19.74
C THR A 18 58.27 53.19 -18.23
N PRO A 19 58.15 51.92 -17.78
CA PRO A 19 57.41 51.51 -16.55
C PRO A 19 58.26 50.83 -15.45
N ASP A 20 57.62 50.38 -14.35
CA ASP A 20 58.12 49.33 -13.44
C ASP A 20 56.99 48.48 -12.81
N ASP A 21 57.31 47.28 -12.32
CA ASP A 21 56.44 46.13 -12.00
C ASP A 21 55.66 46.22 -10.67
N LYS A 22 54.46 45.59 -10.61
CA LYS A 22 53.97 44.83 -9.43
C LYS A 22 52.72 43.97 -9.73
N ARG A 23 52.73 42.76 -9.14
CA ARG A 23 51.74 41.66 -9.21
C ARG A 23 50.31 42.06 -8.80
N PRO A 24 49.26 41.31 -9.23
CA PRO A 24 47.88 41.54 -8.80
C PRO A 24 47.72 41.50 -7.28
N ARG A 25 47.14 42.55 -6.71
CA ARG A 25 46.79 42.61 -5.29
C ARG A 25 45.41 41.99 -5.09
N HIS A 26 45.35 40.84 -4.41
CA HIS A 26 44.10 40.40 -3.80
C HIS A 26 43.60 41.48 -2.82
N PRO A 27 42.28 41.72 -2.72
CA PRO A 27 41.76 42.70 -1.77
C PRO A 27 42.19 42.32 -0.33
N PRO A 28 42.54 43.29 0.53
CA PRO A 28 42.91 42.99 1.91
C PRO A 28 41.84 42.16 2.60
N PHE A 29 42.25 41.16 3.39
CA PHE A 29 41.32 40.28 4.11
C PHE A 29 40.35 41.10 5.00
N ALA A 30 40.83 42.23 5.54
CA ALA A 30 40.02 43.21 6.26
C ALA A 30 38.86 43.80 5.44
N ASN A 31 39.01 44.01 4.12
CA ASN A 31 37.91 44.50 3.28
C ASN A 31 36.82 43.44 3.13
N VAL A 32 37.20 42.19 2.87
CA VAL A 32 36.26 41.06 2.75
C VAL A 32 35.55 40.81 4.09
N VAL A 33 36.27 40.88 5.21
CA VAL A 33 35.67 40.78 6.55
C VAL A 33 34.73 41.96 6.85
N CYS A 34 35.11 43.19 6.52
CA CYS A 34 34.22 44.35 6.66
C CYS A 34 32.97 44.26 5.78
N GLU A 35 33.08 43.73 4.57
CA GLU A 35 31.96 43.54 3.64
C GLU A 35 31.03 42.42 4.13
N LEU A 36 31.57 41.28 4.57
CA LEU A 36 30.82 40.22 5.23
C LEU A 36 30.14 40.72 6.52
N MET A 37 30.83 41.49 7.37
CA MET A 37 30.23 42.09 8.56
C MET A 37 29.10 43.07 8.21
N ARG A 38 29.23 43.86 7.13
CA ARG A 38 28.15 44.74 6.65
C ARG A 38 26.95 43.93 6.14
N ILE A 39 27.19 42.87 5.37
CA ILE A 39 26.12 41.96 4.89
C ILE A 39 25.44 41.26 6.08
N GLN A 40 26.21 40.80 7.06
CA GLN A 40 25.71 40.15 8.28
C GLN A 40 24.88 41.12 9.14
N SER A 41 25.32 42.36 9.32
CA SER A 41 24.56 43.41 10.00
C SER A 41 23.28 43.77 9.24
N VAL A 42 23.34 43.89 7.91
CA VAL A 42 22.15 44.16 7.07
C VAL A 42 21.15 43.01 7.15
N LYS A 43 21.61 41.74 7.17
CA LYS A 43 20.75 40.58 7.44
C LYS A 43 20.10 40.67 8.82
N HIS A 44 20.87 40.80 9.89
CA HIS A 44 20.32 40.85 11.25
C HIS A 44 19.42 42.07 11.54
N LEU A 45 19.52 43.14 10.75
CA LEU A 45 18.59 44.28 10.80
C LEU A 45 17.33 44.06 9.95
N LEU A 46 17.43 43.39 8.80
CA LEU A 46 16.29 43.18 7.88
C LEU A 46 15.49 41.91 8.17
N GLU A 47 16.12 40.80 8.59
CA GLU A 47 15.44 39.54 8.96
C GLU A 47 14.29 39.75 9.96
N PRO A 48 14.48 40.39 11.13
CA PRO A 48 13.39 40.61 12.09
C PRO A 48 12.32 41.62 11.63
N ILE A 49 12.54 42.33 10.51
CA ILE A 49 11.57 43.26 9.91
C ILE A 49 10.80 42.57 8.77
N LEU A 50 11.50 41.84 7.89
CA LEU A 50 10.91 41.13 6.77
C LEU A 50 10.21 39.84 7.19
N GLU A 51 10.71 39.08 8.15
CA GLU A 51 10.10 37.80 8.53
C GLU A 51 8.67 37.97 9.06
N PRO A 52 8.35 38.92 9.95
CA PRO A 52 6.96 39.17 10.36
C PRO A 52 6.07 39.66 9.23
N LEU A 53 6.60 40.48 8.31
CA LEU A 53 5.85 40.99 7.15
C LEU A 53 5.56 39.89 6.12
N ILE A 54 6.55 39.05 5.80
CA ILE A 54 6.38 37.90 4.90
C ILE A 54 5.44 36.87 5.54
N ARG A 55 5.65 36.52 6.81
CA ARG A 55 4.77 35.61 7.56
C ARG A 55 3.34 36.14 7.62
N ARG A 56 3.14 37.47 7.73
CA ARG A 56 1.83 38.12 7.67
C ARG A 56 1.21 38.04 6.27
N VAL A 57 1.93 38.42 5.22
CA VAL A 57 1.42 38.36 3.82
C VAL A 57 1.10 36.93 3.42
N VAL A 58 1.96 35.96 3.75
CA VAL A 58 1.69 34.53 3.51
C VAL A 58 0.46 34.06 4.29
N LYS A 59 0.27 34.47 5.56
CA LYS A 59 -0.94 34.14 6.31
C LYS A 59 -2.19 34.80 5.72
N GLU A 60 -2.12 36.06 5.31
CA GLU A 60 -3.23 36.79 4.71
C GLU A 60 -3.60 36.19 3.34
N GLU A 61 -2.63 35.83 2.48
CA GLU A 61 -2.89 35.13 1.21
C GLU A 61 -3.39 33.69 1.42
N VAL A 62 -2.89 32.94 2.40
CA VAL A 62 -3.42 31.59 2.73
C VAL A 62 -4.85 31.70 3.27
N GLU A 63 -5.15 32.65 4.16
CA GLU A 63 -6.52 32.90 4.60
C GLU A 63 -7.41 33.37 3.45
N LEU A 64 -6.89 34.16 2.51
CA LEU A 64 -7.64 34.68 1.36
C LEU A 64 -7.88 33.58 0.31
N ALA A 65 -6.94 32.66 0.11
CA ALA A 65 -7.09 31.46 -0.70
C ALA A 65 -8.11 30.49 -0.07
N LEU A 66 -8.02 30.24 1.24
CA LEU A 66 -9.01 29.45 1.99
C LEU A 66 -10.39 30.10 1.94
N ARG A 67 -10.50 31.42 2.15
CA ARG A 67 -11.76 32.17 1.99
C ARG A 67 -12.30 32.03 0.56
N LYS A 68 -11.48 32.22 -0.48
CA LYS A 68 -11.87 32.03 -1.89
C LYS A 68 -12.38 30.62 -2.15
N HIS A 69 -11.73 29.59 -1.61
CA HIS A 69 -12.13 28.19 -1.76
C HIS A 69 -13.47 27.91 -1.05
N LEU A 70 -13.62 28.39 0.19
CA LEU A 70 -14.88 28.32 0.95
C LEU A 70 -16.02 29.13 0.31
N THR A 71 -15.74 30.28 -0.32
CA THR A 71 -16.75 31.02 -1.10
C THR A 71 -17.06 30.34 -2.42
N SER A 72 -16.11 29.66 -3.06
CA SER A 72 -16.35 28.87 -4.27
C SER A 72 -17.33 27.73 -3.97
N LEU A 73 -17.07 26.96 -2.91
CA LEU A 73 -17.96 25.89 -2.40
C LEU A 73 -19.37 26.42 -2.06
N LYS A 74 -19.49 27.65 -1.55
CA LYS A 74 -20.79 28.30 -1.28
C LYS A 74 -21.47 28.84 -2.55
N GLN A 75 -20.72 29.31 -3.54
CA GLN A 75 -21.27 29.83 -4.80
C GLN A 75 -21.69 28.70 -5.74
N THR A 76 -21.05 27.52 -5.69
CA THR A 76 -21.54 26.31 -6.38
C THR A 76 -22.86 25.79 -5.82
N GLY A 77 -23.23 26.14 -4.58
CA GLY A 77 -24.57 25.90 -4.00
C GLY A 77 -25.64 26.89 -4.48
N GLY A 78 -25.32 27.82 -5.39
CA GLY A 78 -26.17 28.93 -5.82
C GLY A 78 -27.31 28.61 -6.80
N LYS A 79 -27.90 27.40 -6.74
CA LYS A 79 -29.17 27.07 -7.41
C LYS A 79 -30.02 26.17 -6.52
N GLU A 80 -31.26 26.59 -6.28
CA GLU A 80 -32.21 25.85 -5.46
C GLU A 80 -32.64 24.55 -6.15
N MET A 81 -32.13 23.41 -5.69
CA MET A 81 -32.64 22.09 -6.03
C MET A 81 -32.65 21.17 -4.79
N HIS A 82 -33.47 21.58 -3.82
CA HIS A 82 -33.80 20.89 -2.57
C HIS A 82 -32.67 20.69 -1.55
N THR A 83 -33.07 20.67 -0.27
CA THR A 83 -32.22 20.31 0.86
C THR A 83 -32.06 18.79 0.94
N SER A 84 -31.42 18.20 -0.07
CA SER A 84 -30.64 16.98 0.19
C SER A 84 -29.42 17.41 1.01
N GLU A 85 -29.44 17.11 2.30
CA GLU A 85 -28.22 17.07 3.09
C GLU A 85 -27.18 16.23 2.34
N LEU A 86 -25.92 16.67 2.32
CA LEU A 86 -24.85 15.94 1.63
C LEU A 86 -24.57 14.62 2.36
N ARG A 87 -25.40 13.61 2.08
CA ARG A 87 -25.31 12.27 2.67
C ARG A 87 -23.91 11.73 2.45
N SER A 88 -23.12 11.76 3.51
CA SER A 88 -21.77 11.21 3.48
C SER A 88 -21.92 9.71 3.64
N LEU A 89 -21.96 9.01 2.51
CA LEU A 89 -22.18 7.57 2.47
C LEU A 89 -20.84 6.84 2.47
N GLN A 90 -20.75 5.71 3.15
CA GLN A 90 -19.61 4.81 3.08
C GLN A 90 -20.02 3.34 3.13
N LEU A 91 -19.25 2.50 2.45
CA LEU A 91 -19.30 1.06 2.67
C LEU A 91 -18.53 0.72 3.97
N GLN A 92 -18.98 -0.31 4.67
CA GLN A 92 -18.26 -0.95 5.78
C GLN A 92 -18.38 -2.47 5.66
N PHE A 93 -17.39 -3.21 6.17
CA PHE A 93 -17.54 -4.64 6.47
C PHE A 93 -18.14 -4.76 7.87
N GLU A 94 -19.26 -5.47 8.01
CA GLU A 94 -19.98 -5.60 9.30
C GLU A 94 -19.34 -6.66 10.21
N ASN A 95 -18.73 -7.70 9.63
CA ASN A 95 -18.03 -8.77 10.35
C ASN A 95 -16.58 -8.91 9.89
N ASN A 96 -15.71 -9.23 10.85
CA ASN A 96 -14.29 -9.51 10.66
C ASN A 96 -14.06 -10.83 9.92
N ILE A 97 -12.90 -10.95 9.26
CA ILE A 97 -12.47 -12.15 8.55
C ILE A 97 -11.92 -13.20 9.53
N SER A 98 -12.38 -14.44 9.43
CA SER A 98 -11.84 -15.58 10.16
C SER A 98 -10.38 -15.85 9.79
N LEU A 99 -9.51 -15.93 10.80
CA LEU A 99 -8.07 -16.18 10.64
C LEU A 99 -7.67 -17.56 11.20
N PRO A 100 -6.73 -18.28 10.55
CA PRO A 100 -5.89 -17.86 9.43
C PRO A 100 -6.50 -18.16 8.04
N VAL A 101 -6.36 -17.21 7.11
CA VAL A 101 -6.76 -17.37 5.70
C VAL A 101 -5.72 -18.20 4.92
N PHE A 102 -6.19 -19.09 4.06
CA PHE A 102 -5.36 -19.93 3.19
C PHE A 102 -5.72 -19.77 1.70
N THR A 103 -4.76 -20.02 0.81
CA THR A 103 -5.00 -20.05 -0.64
C THR A 103 -5.96 -21.17 -1.04
N GLY A 104 -6.93 -20.86 -1.91
CA GLY A 104 -7.97 -21.79 -2.36
C GLY A 104 -9.00 -22.19 -1.29
N ALA A 105 -8.89 -21.69 -0.06
CA ALA A 105 -9.95 -21.78 0.93
C ALA A 105 -10.95 -20.63 0.74
N ARG A 106 -12.21 -20.87 1.14
CA ARG A 106 -13.24 -19.83 1.26
C ARG A 106 -12.81 -18.80 2.30
N ILE A 107 -13.11 -17.53 2.05
CA ILE A 107 -12.98 -16.47 3.05
C ILE A 107 -14.32 -16.38 3.79
N GLU A 108 -14.28 -16.53 5.10
CA GLU A 108 -15.44 -16.58 6.00
C GLU A 108 -15.31 -15.49 7.07
N GLY A 109 -16.44 -15.13 7.68
CA GLY A 109 -16.46 -14.28 8.87
C GLY A 109 -16.04 -15.05 10.14
N GLU A 110 -15.65 -14.34 11.20
CA GLU A 110 -15.28 -14.95 12.50
C GLU A 110 -16.36 -15.88 13.09
N ASP A 111 -17.63 -15.67 12.75
CA ASP A 111 -18.78 -16.49 13.13
C ASP A 111 -19.03 -17.70 12.20
N GLY A 112 -18.18 -17.92 11.20
CA GLY A 112 -18.35 -18.93 10.14
C GLY A 112 -19.41 -18.55 9.11
N SER A 113 -19.93 -17.31 9.12
CA SER A 113 -20.86 -16.80 8.11
C SER A 113 -20.13 -16.21 6.91
N ASN A 114 -20.88 -15.73 5.91
CA ASN A 114 -20.29 -14.93 4.84
C ASN A 114 -19.94 -13.53 5.35
N LEU A 115 -18.91 -12.90 4.76
CA LEU A 115 -18.66 -11.48 4.99
C LEU A 115 -19.87 -10.65 4.53
N ARG A 116 -20.25 -9.64 5.30
CA ARG A 116 -21.35 -8.71 4.98
C ARG A 116 -20.80 -7.31 4.77
N VAL A 117 -21.21 -6.68 3.67
CA VAL A 117 -20.91 -5.28 3.36
C VAL A 117 -22.19 -4.47 3.56
N VAL A 118 -22.10 -3.38 4.30
CA VAL A 118 -23.22 -2.48 4.60
C VAL A 118 -22.91 -1.06 4.11
N LEU A 119 -23.92 -0.39 3.57
CA LEU A 119 -23.89 1.03 3.22
C LEU A 119 -24.40 1.85 4.40
N VAL A 120 -23.56 2.71 4.95
CA VAL A 120 -23.81 3.48 6.16
C VAL A 120 -23.75 4.98 5.87
N ASP A 121 -24.70 5.74 6.42
CA ASP A 121 -24.62 7.20 6.45
C ASP A 121 -23.75 7.63 7.64
N VAL A 122 -22.60 8.23 7.33
CA VAL A 122 -21.56 8.65 8.29
C VAL A 122 -22.08 9.66 9.30
N SER A 123 -23.10 10.47 8.96
CA SER A 123 -23.66 11.47 9.87
C SER A 123 -24.56 10.86 10.94
N THR A 124 -25.15 9.68 10.68
CA THR A 124 -26.10 9.01 11.60
C THR A 124 -25.60 7.69 12.16
N GLY A 125 -24.56 7.10 11.57
CA GLY A 125 -24.05 5.76 11.91
C GLY A 125 -25.02 4.62 11.56
N LYS A 126 -26.00 4.85 10.69
CA LYS A 126 -27.07 3.87 10.36
C LYS A 126 -26.96 3.35 8.93
N VAL A 127 -27.36 2.09 8.75
CA VAL A 127 -27.49 1.45 7.44
C VAL A 127 -28.55 2.16 6.61
N VAL A 128 -28.23 2.48 5.36
CA VAL A 128 -29.09 3.21 4.43
C VAL A 128 -29.98 2.23 3.68
N SER A 129 -31.16 1.97 4.23
CA SER A 129 -32.10 0.96 3.71
C SER A 129 -32.98 1.43 2.55
N SER A 130 -32.81 2.66 2.04
CA SER A 130 -33.60 3.19 0.92
C SER A 130 -32.85 4.23 0.10
N GLY A 131 -33.21 4.33 -1.18
CA GLY A 131 -32.52 5.12 -2.20
C GLY A 131 -31.94 4.22 -3.31
N PRO A 132 -31.54 4.76 -4.48
CA PRO A 132 -30.86 3.96 -5.49
C PRO A 132 -29.52 3.37 -4.99
N GLU A 133 -28.89 4.04 -4.03
CA GLU A 133 -27.62 3.62 -3.42
C GLU A 133 -27.78 2.35 -2.58
N SER A 134 -28.94 2.12 -1.96
CA SER A 134 -29.21 0.94 -1.12
C SER A 134 -29.32 -0.37 -1.92
N LEU A 135 -29.30 -0.27 -3.25
CA LEU A 135 -29.32 -1.37 -4.23
C LEU A 135 -28.03 -1.44 -5.07
N ALA A 136 -27.00 -0.68 -4.69
CA ALA A 136 -25.77 -0.55 -5.48
C ALA A 136 -25.01 -1.88 -5.67
N LYS A 137 -24.34 -1.99 -6.82
CA LYS A 137 -23.33 -3.00 -7.08
C LYS A 137 -21.99 -2.60 -6.47
N VAL A 138 -21.43 -3.52 -5.70
CA VAL A 138 -20.13 -3.41 -5.02
C VAL A 138 -19.17 -4.46 -5.60
N GLU A 139 -17.91 -4.09 -5.78
CA GLU A 139 -16.82 -5.00 -6.14
C GLU A 139 -15.85 -5.15 -4.96
N ILE A 140 -15.60 -6.40 -4.59
CA ILE A 140 -14.60 -6.78 -3.58
C ILE A 140 -13.24 -6.87 -4.27
N VAL A 141 -12.27 -6.14 -3.75
CA VAL A 141 -10.90 -6.04 -4.28
C VAL A 141 -9.87 -6.44 -3.22
N VAL A 142 -8.65 -6.73 -3.65
CA VAL A 142 -7.50 -6.94 -2.75
C VAL A 142 -6.70 -5.64 -2.66
N LEU A 143 -6.36 -5.23 -1.44
CA LEU A 143 -5.52 -4.06 -1.16
C LEU A 143 -4.21 -4.50 -0.50
N GLU A 144 -3.15 -3.70 -0.64
CA GLU A 144 -1.86 -3.94 0.01
C GLU A 144 -2.03 -3.89 1.54
N GLY A 145 -1.42 -4.82 2.27
CA GLY A 145 -1.64 -4.97 3.70
C GLY A 145 -1.24 -3.75 4.54
N ASP A 146 -0.28 -2.96 4.09
CA ASP A 146 0.16 -1.72 4.76
C ASP A 146 -0.43 -0.43 4.15
N PHE A 147 -1.58 -0.54 3.47
CA PHE A 147 -2.50 0.58 3.25
C PHE A 147 -3.18 1.00 4.58
N GLU A 148 -2.36 1.46 5.52
CA GLU A 148 -2.78 2.15 6.74
C GLU A 148 -2.84 3.65 6.47
N ASP A 149 -3.81 4.32 7.08
CA ASP A 149 -3.98 5.77 7.01
C ASP A 149 -4.47 6.21 8.40
N GLU A 150 -3.67 7.05 9.07
CA GLU A 150 -3.94 7.53 10.43
C GLU A 150 -5.24 8.36 10.54
N SER A 151 -5.82 8.78 9.40
CA SER A 151 -6.99 9.64 9.33
C SER A 151 -8.32 8.94 9.01
N GLU A 152 -8.30 7.66 8.62
CA GLU A 152 -9.43 6.92 8.03
C GLU A 152 -10.08 7.58 6.77
N ILE A 153 -9.44 8.59 6.18
CA ILE A 153 -10.02 9.45 5.12
C ILE A 153 -9.04 9.54 3.93
N TRP A 154 -8.97 8.44 3.18
CA TRP A 154 -8.21 8.36 1.93
C TRP A 154 -8.94 8.97 0.72
N MET A 155 -8.16 9.31 -0.30
CA MET A 155 -8.66 9.74 -1.61
C MET A 155 -9.01 8.54 -2.51
N PRO A 156 -9.97 8.67 -3.46
CA PRO A 156 -10.30 7.59 -4.40
C PRO A 156 -9.09 7.10 -5.21
N GLU A 157 -8.20 8.02 -5.58
CA GLU A 157 -6.95 7.74 -6.31
C GLU A 157 -5.99 6.87 -5.49
N GLU A 158 -6.00 7.05 -4.16
CA GLU A 158 -5.15 6.34 -3.21
C GLU A 158 -5.70 4.95 -2.90
N PHE A 159 -7.01 4.82 -2.71
CA PHE A 159 -7.65 3.50 -2.66
C PHE A 159 -7.31 2.70 -3.92
N LYS A 160 -7.45 3.34 -5.09
CA LYS A 160 -7.19 2.75 -6.40
C LYS A 160 -5.72 2.39 -6.65
N SER A 161 -4.77 3.16 -6.12
CA SER A 161 -3.33 2.85 -6.25
C SER A 161 -2.88 1.69 -5.34
N ASN A 162 -3.58 1.47 -4.22
CA ASN A 162 -3.33 0.37 -3.29
C ASN A 162 -4.00 -0.97 -3.71
N ILE A 163 -4.76 -1.03 -4.82
CA ILE A 163 -5.35 -2.28 -5.33
C ILE A 163 -4.25 -3.20 -5.87
N VAL A 164 -4.05 -4.35 -5.21
CA VAL A 164 -3.07 -5.36 -5.61
C VAL A 164 -3.65 -6.23 -6.72
N ARG A 165 -2.88 -6.38 -7.81
CA ARG A 165 -3.17 -7.30 -8.91
C ARG A 165 -2.40 -8.61 -8.77
N GLU A 166 -2.86 -9.63 -9.47
CA GLU A 166 -2.13 -10.88 -9.64
C GLU A 166 -0.73 -10.69 -10.25
N ARG A 167 0.16 -11.65 -9.96
CA ARG A 167 1.48 -11.72 -10.60
C ARG A 167 1.34 -12.09 -12.08
N GLU A 168 2.26 -11.62 -12.91
CA GLU A 168 2.23 -11.87 -14.36
C GLU A 168 2.11 -13.37 -14.69
N GLY A 169 1.18 -13.71 -15.61
CA GLY A 169 0.88 -15.09 -15.98
C GLY A 169 0.12 -15.92 -14.92
N LYS A 170 -0.46 -15.29 -13.88
CA LYS A 170 -1.35 -15.97 -12.92
C LYS A 170 -2.84 -15.77 -13.25
N LYS A 171 -3.69 -16.50 -12.52
CA LYS A 171 -5.11 -16.19 -12.38
C LYS A 171 -5.29 -14.93 -11.53
N PRO A 172 -6.45 -14.24 -11.61
CA PRO A 172 -6.80 -13.16 -10.70
C PRO A 172 -6.53 -13.50 -9.23
N LEU A 173 -6.04 -12.53 -8.45
CA LEU A 173 -5.57 -12.76 -7.08
C LEU A 173 -6.70 -13.21 -6.14
N LEU A 174 -7.91 -12.72 -6.39
CA LEU A 174 -9.16 -13.13 -5.76
C LEU A 174 -10.04 -13.80 -6.82
N THR A 175 -10.66 -14.94 -6.48
CA THR A 175 -11.55 -15.69 -7.38
C THR A 175 -12.83 -16.11 -6.69
N GLY A 176 -13.92 -16.16 -7.45
CA GLY A 176 -15.26 -16.46 -6.97
C GLY A 176 -16.20 -15.26 -7.15
N ASP A 177 -17.22 -15.16 -6.30
CA ASP A 177 -18.27 -14.14 -6.39
C ASP A 177 -17.82 -12.78 -5.80
N VAL A 178 -16.88 -12.14 -6.50
CA VAL A 178 -16.30 -10.84 -6.10
C VAL A 178 -17.24 -9.65 -6.32
N ALA A 179 -18.38 -9.85 -6.98
CA ALA A 179 -19.40 -8.82 -7.19
C ALA A 179 -20.59 -9.05 -6.26
N VAL A 180 -20.88 -8.06 -5.42
CA VAL A 180 -21.96 -8.07 -4.43
C VAL A 180 -23.02 -7.07 -4.88
N TYR A 181 -24.30 -7.42 -4.74
CA TYR A 181 -25.39 -6.48 -4.91
C TYR A 181 -25.97 -6.19 -3.53
N LEU A 182 -26.06 -4.91 -3.18
CA LEU A 182 -26.74 -4.50 -1.96
C LEU A 182 -28.25 -4.73 -2.11
N LYS A 183 -28.90 -5.06 -1.00
CA LYS A 183 -30.35 -5.02 -0.85
C LYS A 183 -30.67 -4.36 0.48
N ASP A 184 -31.52 -3.34 0.46
CA ASP A 184 -31.89 -2.57 1.66
C ASP A 184 -30.64 -2.06 2.42
N GLY A 185 -29.58 -1.71 1.68
CA GLY A 185 -28.30 -1.22 2.20
C GLY A 185 -27.28 -2.31 2.55
N THR A 186 -27.64 -3.59 2.49
CA THR A 186 -26.80 -4.70 2.96
C THR A 186 -26.58 -5.74 1.85
N GLY A 187 -25.33 -6.16 1.64
CA GLY A 187 -24.97 -7.22 0.70
C GLY A 187 -24.12 -8.30 1.37
N MET A 188 -24.42 -9.57 1.11
CA MET A 188 -23.55 -10.67 1.50
C MET A 188 -22.53 -10.93 0.40
N VAL A 189 -21.25 -11.02 0.76
CA VAL A 189 -20.19 -11.50 -0.13
C VAL A 189 -20.48 -12.97 -0.45
N GLY A 190 -20.30 -13.39 -1.71
CA GLY A 190 -20.48 -14.78 -2.10
C GLY A 190 -19.26 -15.65 -1.76
N GLU A 191 -19.10 -16.78 -2.45
CA GLU A 191 -17.93 -17.64 -2.21
C GLU A 191 -16.69 -17.07 -2.90
N ILE A 192 -15.78 -16.46 -2.13
CA ILE A 192 -14.51 -15.91 -2.63
C ILE A 192 -13.30 -16.58 -1.96
N SER A 193 -12.19 -16.66 -2.70
CA SER A 193 -10.94 -17.32 -2.28
C SER A 193 -9.71 -16.66 -2.92
N PHE A 194 -8.58 -16.65 -2.21
CA PHE A 194 -7.30 -16.17 -2.73
C PHE A 194 -6.60 -17.24 -3.58
N THR A 195 -6.08 -16.87 -4.76
CA THR A 195 -5.33 -17.80 -5.63
C THR A 195 -3.83 -17.86 -5.33
N ASP A 196 -3.29 -16.85 -4.65
CA ASP A 196 -1.88 -16.71 -4.31
C ASP A 196 -1.73 -16.25 -2.85
N ASN A 197 -0.60 -16.57 -2.22
CA ASN A 197 -0.35 -16.22 -0.83
C ASN A 197 0.06 -14.74 -0.70
N SER A 198 0.11 -14.17 0.51
CA SER A 198 0.54 -12.78 0.70
C SER A 198 2.05 -12.61 0.82
N SER A 199 2.87 -13.67 0.81
CA SER A 199 4.30 -13.56 1.18
C SER A 199 5.19 -12.92 0.11
N TRP A 200 4.65 -12.58 -1.06
CA TRP A 200 5.38 -11.93 -2.15
C TRP A 200 5.15 -10.41 -2.23
N THR A 201 4.20 -9.86 -1.47
CA THR A 201 3.99 -8.40 -1.39
C THR A 201 4.93 -7.72 -0.39
N ARG A 202 4.98 -6.38 -0.43
CA ARG A 202 5.86 -5.57 0.43
C ARG A 202 5.49 -5.69 1.91
N SER A 203 4.20 -5.61 2.24
CA SER A 203 3.70 -5.76 3.61
C SER A 203 3.67 -7.22 4.10
N ARG A 204 3.80 -8.19 3.18
CA ARG A 204 3.50 -9.62 3.36
C ARG A 204 2.07 -9.93 3.81
N ARG A 205 1.15 -8.96 3.68
CA ARG A 205 -0.25 -9.01 4.11
C ARG A 205 -1.15 -8.51 2.96
N PHE A 206 -2.44 -8.78 3.08
CA PHE A 206 -3.49 -8.18 2.25
C PHE A 206 -4.55 -7.55 3.16
N ARG A 207 -5.38 -6.67 2.60
CA ARG A 207 -6.73 -6.35 3.10
C ARG A 207 -7.75 -6.72 2.03
N LEU A 208 -9.00 -6.94 2.40
CA LEU A 208 -10.09 -6.81 1.44
C LEU A 208 -10.54 -5.34 1.41
N GLY A 209 -10.83 -4.87 0.20
CA GLY A 209 -11.52 -3.61 -0.04
C GLY A 209 -12.90 -3.86 -0.62
N ALA A 210 -13.83 -2.96 -0.37
CA ALA A 210 -15.12 -2.94 -1.06
C ALA A 210 -15.34 -1.54 -1.65
N LYS A 211 -15.68 -1.45 -2.93
CA LYS A 211 -15.96 -0.19 -3.64
C LYS A 211 -17.22 -0.32 -4.47
N VAL A 212 -17.93 0.79 -4.66
CA VAL A 212 -19.10 0.83 -5.55
C VAL A 212 -18.63 0.79 -7.01
N VAL A 213 -19.40 0.10 -7.86
CA VAL A 213 -19.18 0.00 -9.32
C VAL A 213 -20.09 0.97 -10.08
N ASP A 214 -21.31 1.17 -9.59
CA ASP A 214 -22.30 2.05 -10.20
C ASP A 214 -21.99 3.53 -9.93
N ASN A 215 -22.38 4.41 -10.87
CA ASN A 215 -22.26 5.85 -10.69
C ASN A 215 -23.61 6.45 -10.26
N PHE A 216 -23.64 7.07 -9.09
CA PHE A 216 -24.80 7.83 -8.59
C PHE A 216 -24.49 9.33 -8.74
N ASP A 217 -25.25 10.02 -9.58
CA ASP A 217 -24.90 11.36 -10.07
C ASP A 217 -24.74 12.40 -8.94
N GLY A 218 -23.49 12.67 -8.56
CA GLY A 218 -23.11 13.60 -7.49
C GLY A 218 -22.98 12.98 -6.09
N VAL A 219 -23.35 11.72 -5.88
CA VAL A 219 -23.30 11.05 -4.57
C VAL A 219 -22.02 10.21 -4.44
N ARG A 220 -20.98 10.75 -3.76
CA ARG A 220 -19.80 9.94 -3.43
C ARG A 220 -20.13 8.99 -2.27
N ILE A 221 -20.11 7.69 -2.56
CA ILE A 221 -20.01 6.63 -1.57
C ILE A 221 -18.52 6.32 -1.35
N ARG A 222 -18.04 6.41 -0.11
CA ARG A 222 -16.67 6.02 0.26
C ARG A 222 -16.52 4.49 0.24
N GLU A 223 -15.34 4.05 -0.14
CA GLU A 223 -14.91 2.66 -0.13
C GLU A 223 -14.76 2.12 1.31
N ALA A 224 -14.75 0.80 1.48
CA ALA A 224 -14.39 0.11 2.73
C ALA A 224 -13.02 -0.57 2.59
N LYS A 225 -12.32 -0.74 3.72
CA LYS A 225 -11.19 -1.68 3.85
C LYS A 225 -11.30 -2.49 5.15
N THR A 226 -10.84 -3.73 5.15
CA THR A 226 -10.71 -4.53 6.38
C THR A 226 -9.42 -4.20 7.12
N GLU A 227 -9.25 -4.75 8.33
CA GLU A 227 -7.92 -4.98 8.89
C GLU A 227 -7.04 -5.80 7.93
N SER A 228 -5.72 -5.71 8.10
CA SER A 228 -4.76 -6.48 7.30
C SER A 228 -4.54 -7.87 7.86
N PHE A 229 -4.35 -8.87 7.00
CA PHE A 229 -4.13 -10.26 7.39
C PHE A 229 -3.11 -10.96 6.48
N ILE A 230 -2.59 -12.10 6.96
CA ILE A 230 -1.64 -12.93 6.21
C ILE A 230 -2.43 -14.05 5.52
N VAL A 231 -2.31 -14.15 4.19
CA VAL A 231 -2.82 -15.30 3.43
C VAL A 231 -1.69 -16.31 3.27
N ARG A 232 -1.88 -17.51 3.81
CA ARG A 232 -0.90 -18.59 3.80
C ARG A 232 -1.10 -19.50 2.57
N ASP A 233 -0.02 -20.08 2.05
CA ASP A 233 -0.16 -21.19 1.10
C ASP A 233 -0.73 -22.41 1.83
N HIS A 234 -1.92 -22.88 1.40
CA HIS A 234 -2.57 -24.07 1.96
C HIS A 234 -1.70 -25.33 1.92
N ARG A 235 -0.77 -25.41 0.95
CA ARG A 235 0.25 -26.48 0.87
C ARG A 235 1.13 -26.55 2.12
N GLY A 236 1.40 -25.40 2.77
CA GLY A 236 2.21 -25.32 3.98
C GLY A 236 1.56 -26.01 5.18
N GLU A 237 0.25 -25.86 5.34
CA GLU A 237 -0.51 -26.53 6.40
C GLU A 237 -0.70 -28.02 6.08
N LEU A 238 -1.07 -28.35 4.83
CA LEU A 238 -1.20 -29.74 4.38
C LEU A 238 0.08 -30.55 4.62
N TYR A 239 1.27 -29.99 4.41
CA TYR A 239 2.56 -30.66 4.56
C TYR A 239 3.29 -30.41 5.89
N LYS A 240 2.62 -29.77 6.86
CA LYS A 240 3.17 -29.43 8.19
C LYS A 240 3.68 -30.65 8.94
N LYS A 241 4.81 -30.50 9.64
CA LYS A 241 5.38 -31.52 10.53
C LYS A 241 4.63 -31.54 11.86
N HIS A 242 4.40 -32.73 12.41
CA HIS A 242 3.71 -32.88 13.68
C HIS A 242 4.74 -33.00 14.80
N HIS A 243 4.60 -32.18 15.84
CA HIS A 243 5.52 -32.11 16.97
C HIS A 243 4.70 -32.07 18.28
N PRO A 244 4.68 -33.17 19.06
CA PRO A 244 5.24 -34.49 18.76
C PRO A 244 4.48 -35.21 17.62
N PRO A 245 5.12 -36.14 16.88
CA PRO A 245 4.44 -37.00 15.93
C PRO A 245 3.48 -37.98 16.64
N ASN A 246 2.30 -38.21 16.06
CA ASN A 246 1.34 -39.22 16.50
C ASN A 246 1.68 -40.59 15.88
N LEU A 247 1.42 -41.69 16.59
CA LEU A 247 1.59 -43.05 16.07
C LEU A 247 0.81 -43.30 14.77
N PHE A 248 -0.35 -42.67 14.60
CA PHE A 248 -1.22 -42.82 13.43
C PHE A 248 -0.91 -41.84 12.29
N ASP A 249 0.07 -40.94 12.46
CA ASP A 249 0.50 -40.05 11.38
C ASP A 249 1.12 -40.82 10.22
N GLU A 250 0.92 -40.34 8.99
CA GLU A 250 1.70 -40.78 7.83
C GLU A 250 3.21 -40.58 8.11
N VAL A 251 4.05 -41.54 7.74
CA VAL A 251 5.48 -41.56 8.10
C VAL A 251 6.28 -40.35 7.58
N TRP A 252 5.78 -39.64 6.57
CA TRP A 252 6.36 -38.39 6.11
C TRP A 252 6.04 -37.18 7.01
N ARG A 253 5.20 -37.29 8.05
CA ARG A 253 5.05 -36.26 9.09
C ARG A 253 6.29 -36.14 10.00
N LEU A 254 7.13 -37.18 10.07
CA LEU A 254 8.42 -37.19 10.78
C LEU A 254 9.44 -36.23 10.12
N GLU A 255 10.50 -35.85 10.85
CA GLU A 255 11.53 -34.97 10.30
C GLU A 255 12.26 -35.55 9.08
N LYS A 256 12.82 -34.69 8.22
CA LYS A 256 13.66 -35.03 7.05
C LYS A 256 13.03 -35.96 5.97
N ILE A 257 11.86 -36.55 6.21
CA ILE A 257 11.09 -37.33 5.22
C ILE A 257 10.07 -36.38 4.55
N GLY A 258 10.33 -35.91 3.33
CA GLY A 258 9.34 -35.13 2.57
C GLY A 258 8.23 -36.01 1.99
N LYS A 259 6.97 -35.51 1.94
CA LYS A 259 5.88 -36.21 1.23
C LYS A 259 6.29 -36.44 -0.22
N ASP A 260 6.12 -37.67 -0.68
CA ASP A 260 6.52 -38.17 -2.00
C ASP A 260 7.99 -37.97 -2.39
N GLY A 261 8.84 -37.66 -1.40
CA GLY A 261 10.29 -37.64 -1.53
C GLY A 261 10.88 -39.05 -1.60
N ALA A 262 12.20 -39.11 -1.81
CA ALA A 262 12.93 -40.38 -1.97
C ALA A 262 12.79 -41.31 -0.75
N PHE A 263 12.76 -40.78 0.46
CA PHE A 263 12.54 -41.57 1.68
C PHE A 263 11.11 -42.09 1.81
N HIS A 264 10.09 -41.25 1.56
CA HIS A 264 8.68 -41.68 1.56
C HIS A 264 8.49 -42.85 0.58
N LYS A 265 8.88 -42.66 -0.69
CA LYS A 265 8.76 -43.67 -1.75
C LYS A 265 9.55 -44.97 -1.51
N ARG A 266 10.57 -44.96 -0.64
CA ARG A 266 11.26 -46.19 -0.20
C ARG A 266 10.51 -46.88 0.94
N LEU A 267 10.08 -46.13 1.95
CA LEU A 267 9.30 -46.65 3.07
C LEU A 267 7.97 -47.28 2.60
N SER A 268 7.27 -46.65 1.66
CA SER A 268 6.04 -47.19 1.07
C SER A 268 6.24 -48.53 0.33
N ARG A 269 7.44 -48.82 -0.19
CA ARG A 269 7.77 -50.12 -0.82
C ARG A 269 7.96 -51.22 0.23
N GLU A 270 8.51 -50.86 1.38
CA GLU A 270 8.64 -51.74 2.55
C GLU A 270 7.36 -51.84 3.39
N LYS A 271 6.24 -51.29 2.89
CA LYS A 271 4.92 -51.21 3.55
C LYS A 271 4.91 -50.43 4.88
N ILE A 272 5.82 -49.48 5.02
CA ILE A 272 5.91 -48.57 6.16
C ILE A 272 5.15 -47.29 5.79
N TYR A 273 3.93 -47.14 6.29
CA TYR A 273 3.05 -46.01 5.93
C TYR A 273 2.86 -45.04 7.08
N SER A 274 2.89 -45.52 8.33
CA SER A 274 2.68 -44.73 9.54
C SER A 274 3.92 -44.62 10.43
N VAL A 275 3.89 -43.67 11.36
CA VAL A 275 4.88 -43.56 12.45
C VAL A 275 4.93 -44.83 13.31
N LYS A 276 3.77 -45.47 13.56
CA LYS A 276 3.70 -46.76 14.24
C LYS A 276 4.47 -47.86 13.50
N ASP A 277 4.32 -47.96 12.18
CA ASP A 277 5.04 -48.97 11.37
C ASP A 277 6.55 -48.73 11.42
N PHE A 278 6.95 -47.46 11.34
CA PHE A 278 8.35 -47.04 11.41
C PHE A 278 8.98 -47.36 12.78
N LEU A 279 8.28 -47.03 13.88
CA LEU A 279 8.70 -47.37 15.24
C LEU A 279 8.72 -48.89 15.49
N THR A 280 7.78 -49.62 14.91
CA THR A 280 7.72 -51.09 15.03
C THR A 280 8.95 -51.71 14.36
N LEU A 281 9.26 -51.31 13.11
CA LEU A 281 10.46 -51.80 12.43
C LEU A 281 11.76 -51.31 13.09
N LEU A 282 11.79 -50.10 13.66
CA LEU A 282 12.95 -49.57 14.38
C LEU A 282 13.32 -50.38 15.64
N ASN A 283 12.36 -51.09 16.23
CA ASN A 283 12.60 -51.98 17.36
C ASN A 283 12.83 -53.45 16.93
N LEU A 284 12.15 -53.92 15.87
CA LEU A 284 12.27 -55.32 15.39
C LEU A 284 13.48 -55.56 14.49
N ASP A 285 13.75 -54.69 13.51
CA ASP A 285 14.90 -54.77 12.60
C ASP A 285 15.48 -53.38 12.28
N PRO A 286 16.39 -52.89 13.13
CA PRO A 286 17.14 -51.66 12.88
C PRO A 286 18.04 -51.72 11.63
N ALA A 287 18.41 -52.90 11.13
CA ALA A 287 19.25 -53.04 9.95
C ALA A 287 18.45 -52.78 8.67
N LYS A 288 17.20 -53.24 8.62
CA LYS A 288 16.28 -52.97 7.50
C LYS A 288 15.94 -51.49 7.33
N LEU A 289 15.81 -50.71 8.41
CA LEU A 289 15.69 -49.24 8.28
C LEU A 289 17.00 -48.57 7.83
N ARG A 290 18.17 -49.10 8.24
CA ARG A 290 19.46 -48.59 7.76
C ARG A 290 19.67 -48.81 6.26
N SER A 291 19.17 -49.89 5.66
CA SER A 291 19.26 -50.11 4.21
C SER A 291 18.48 -49.06 3.40
N VAL A 292 17.37 -48.57 3.93
CA VAL A 292 16.59 -47.43 3.38
C VAL A 292 17.39 -46.12 3.40
N ARG A 293 18.50 -46.06 4.14
CA ARG A 293 19.36 -44.90 4.47
C ARG A 293 18.71 -43.86 5.39
N ILE A 294 17.82 -44.29 6.28
CA ILE A 294 17.27 -43.41 7.32
C ILE A 294 18.02 -43.68 8.63
N THR A 295 18.75 -42.67 9.10
CA THR A 295 19.46 -42.68 10.38
C THR A 295 18.56 -42.20 11.52
N ARG A 296 18.97 -42.44 12.77
CA ARG A 296 18.14 -42.29 13.99
C ARG A 296 17.59 -40.88 14.28
N ALA A 297 18.02 -39.85 13.56
CA ALA A 297 17.68 -38.43 13.78
C ALA A 297 16.43 -37.99 12.98
N VAL A 298 15.31 -38.69 13.17
CA VAL A 298 14.00 -38.47 12.48
C VAL A 298 12.90 -37.99 13.43
N PHE A 299 13.22 -37.95 14.73
CA PHE A 299 12.39 -37.53 15.86
C PHE A 299 13.03 -36.29 16.50
#